data_AF-A0A376VYR8-F1
#
_entry.id   AF-A0A376VYR8-F1
#
_cell.length_a   1.000
_cell.length_b   1.000
_cell.length_c   1.000
_cell.angle_alpha   90.00
_cell.angle_beta   90.00
_cell.angle_gamma   90.00
#
_symmetry.space_group_name_H-M   'P 1'
#
loop_
_entity.id
_entity.type
_entity.pdbx_description
1 polymer ?
#
loop_
_entity_poly.entity_id
_entity_poly.type
_entity_poly.pdbx_seq_one_letter_code
_entity_poly.pdbx_strand_id
1 'polypeptide(L)' 'MHYELAKDFVVLTGNAYLQQVDSNIKGDKITYLVKEQKMQAFSDKGKRVTTVLVPSQLQDKNNKGQTPGTEEG' A
#
# COMPACT_ATOMS: atom_id res chain seq x y z
N MET A 1 -7.87 7.85 -11.17
CA MET A 1 -7.47 6.43 -11.17
C MET A 1 -7.84 5.86 -12.53
N HIS A 2 -6.95 5.08 -13.12
CA HIS A 2 -7.17 4.38 -14.40
C HIS A 2 -6.82 2.90 -14.24
N TYR A 3 -7.62 2.02 -14.84
CA TYR A 3 -7.41 0.57 -14.81
C TYR A 3 -7.54 -0.02 -16.21
N GLU A 4 -6.53 -0.77 -16.63
CA GLU A 4 -6.53 -1.50 -17.89
C GLU A 4 -6.68 -3.00 -17.61
N LEU A 5 -7.91 -3.52 -17.73
CA LEU A 5 -8.26 -4.90 -17.39
C LEU A 5 -7.46 -5.93 -18.20
N ALA A 6 -7.22 -5.69 -19.49
CA ALA A 6 -6.47 -6.62 -20.34
C ALA A 6 -5.03 -6.87 -19.85
N LYS A 7 -4.44 -5.92 -19.13
CA LYS A 7 -3.06 -5.98 -18.63
C LYS A 7 -2.98 -6.14 -17.11
N ASP A 8 -4.12 -6.14 -16.42
CA ASP A 8 -4.22 -5.97 -14.98
C ASP A 8 -3.27 -4.87 -14.47
N PHE A 9 -3.40 -3.70 -15.09
CA PHE A 9 -2.51 -2.55 -14.88
C PHE A 9 -3.28 -1.38 -14.29
N VAL A 10 -2.83 -0.91 -13.12
CA VAL A 10 -3.43 0.22 -12.41
C VAL A 10 -2.51 1.44 -12.53
N VAL A 11 -3.12 2.60 -12.78
CA VAL A 11 -2.44 3.90 -12.74
C VAL A 11 -3.19 4.84 -11.79
N LEU A 12 -2.50 5.29 -10.75
CA LEU A 12 -2.94 6.33 -9.84
C LEU A 12 -2.19 7.62 -10.19
N THR A 13 -2.89 8.74 -10.29
CA THR A 13 -2.32 10.06 -10.62
C THR A 13 -2.98 11.12 -9.77
N GLY A 14 -2.23 12.18 -9.44
CA GLY A 14 -2.69 13.29 -8.62
C GLY A 14 -2.75 12.89 -7.15
N ASN A 15 -1.73 13.27 -6.38
CA ASN A 15 -1.59 12.90 -4.95
C ASN A 15 -1.84 11.41 -4.71
N ALA A 16 -1.24 10.57 -5.56
CA ALA A 16 -1.43 9.13 -5.53
C ALA A 16 -0.94 8.53 -4.21
N TYR A 17 -1.79 7.67 -3.63
CA TYR A 17 -1.51 6.92 -2.43
C TYR A 17 -1.85 5.45 -2.65
N LEU A 18 -0.93 4.57 -2.26
CA LEU A 18 -1.14 3.13 -2.26
C LEU A 18 -0.77 2.56 -0.89
N GLN A 19 -1.72 1.86 -0.27
CA GLN A 19 -1.53 1.15 0.99
C GLN A 19 -1.34 -0.35 0.70
N GLN A 20 -0.29 -0.93 1.25
CA GLN A 20 -0.07 -2.36 1.32
C GLN A 20 -0.13 -2.83 2.77
N VAL A 21 -0.11 -4.14 3.00
CA VAL A 21 -0.15 -4.70 4.36
C VAL A 21 1.02 -4.20 5.21
N ASP A 22 2.20 -4.07 4.60
CA ASP A 22 3.48 -3.78 5.25
C ASP A 22 4.10 -2.45 4.88
N SER A 23 3.47 -1.69 3.98
CA SER A 23 4.02 -0.43 3.54
C SER A 23 2.96 0.51 3.00
N ASN A 24 3.34 1.78 2.85
CA ASN A 24 2.58 2.71 2.05
C ASN A 24 3.48 3.55 1.17
N ILE A 25 2.96 3.94 0.01
CA ILE A 25 3.67 4.68 -1.02
C ILE A 25 2.85 5.93 -1.38
N LYS A 26 3.51 7.10 -1.41
CA LYS A 26 2.96 8.40 -1.80
C LYS A 26 3.77 9.00 -2.94
N GLY A 27 3.10 9.56 -3.94
CA GLY A 27 3.73 10.26 -5.06
C GLY A 27 2.71 11.00 -5.93
N ASP A 28 3.16 11.62 -7.02
CA ASP A 28 2.25 12.26 -7.98
C ASP A 28 1.63 11.24 -8.94
N LYS A 29 2.36 10.16 -9.24
CA LYS A 29 1.88 9.02 -10.02
C LYS A 29 2.40 7.70 -9.45
N ILE A 30 1.53 6.70 -9.37
CA ILE A 30 1.90 5.31 -9.02
C ILE A 30 1.35 4.39 -10.12
N THR A 31 2.19 3.50 -10.63
CA THR A 31 1.81 2.46 -11.59
C THR A 31 2.00 1.09 -10.95
N TYR A 32 1.04 0.20 -11.14
CA TYR A 32 1.05 -1.14 -10.56
C TYR A 32 0.68 -2.19 -11.61
N LEU A 33 1.62 -3.10 -11.89
CA LEU A 33 1.43 -4.30 -12.68
C LEU A 33 1.04 -5.43 -11.73
N VAL A 34 -0.26 -5.72 -11.64
CA VAL A 34 -0.83 -6.61 -10.61
C VAL A 34 -0.25 -8.02 -10.72
N LYS A 35 -0.16 -8.57 -11.94
CA LYS A 35 0.36 -9.94 -12.16
C LYS A 35 1.84 -10.08 -11.81
N GLU A 36 2.62 -9.03 -12.02
CA GLU A 36 4.06 -9.06 -11.76
C GLU A 36 4.41 -8.63 -10.33
N GLN A 37 3.43 -8.14 -9.56
CA GLN A 37 3.63 -7.51 -8.26
C GLN A 37 4.67 -6.38 -8.29
N LYS A 38 4.77 -5.68 -9.42
CA LYS A 38 5.72 -4.57 -9.62
C LYS A 38 5.03 -3.23 -9.51
N MET A 39 5.58 -2.38 -8.67
CA MET A 39 5.12 -1.01 -8.47
C MET A 39 6.22 -0.03 -8.86
N GLN A 40 5.82 1.10 -9.45
CA GLN A 40 6.71 2.24 -9.66
C GLN A 40 5.97 3.50 -9.22
N ALA A 41 6.67 4.38 -8.52
CA ALA A 41 6.15 5.65 -8.08
C ALA A 41 7.01 6.78 -8.63
N PHE A 42 6.36 7.88 -8.99
CA PHE A 42 6.96 9.03 -9.63
C PHE A 42 6.44 10.31 -8.98
N SER A 43 7.30 11.32 -8.96
CA SER A 43 6.95 12.66 -8.53
C SER A 43 7.45 13.70 -9.52
N ASP A 44 6.72 14.80 -9.62
CA ASP A 44 7.09 15.93 -10.45
C ASP A 44 8.34 16.63 -9.90
N LYS A 45 8.99 17.46 -10.73
CA LYS A 45 10.17 18.22 -10.34
C LYS A 45 9.91 19.04 -9.07
N GLY A 46 10.77 18.87 -8.08
CA GLY A 46 10.67 19.57 -6.78
C GLY A 46 9.80 18.85 -5.74
N LYS A 47 9.14 17.75 -6.10
CA LYS A 47 8.43 16.86 -5.17
C LYS A 47 9.20 15.56 -4.95
N ARG A 48 8.76 14.76 -3.98
CA ARG A 48 9.39 13.49 -3.61
C ARG A 48 8.38 12.36 -3.57
N VAL A 49 8.84 11.18 -3.99
CA VAL A 49 8.19 9.92 -3.66
C VAL A 49 8.56 9.56 -2.23
N THR A 50 7.57 9.19 -1.44
CA THR A 50 7.76 8.72 -0.05
C THR A 50 7.25 7.31 0.06
N THR A 51 8.08 6.40 0.58
CA THR A 51 7.68 5.04 0.95
C THR A 51 7.95 4.84 2.43
N VAL A 52 6.96 4.35 3.17
CA VAL A 52 7.12 3.96 4.57
C VAL A 52 7.00 2.46 4.65
N LEU A 53 8.04 1.81 5.17
CA LEU A 53 8.04 0.38 5.47
C LEU A 53 7.67 0.18 6.93
N VAL A 54 6.65 -0.64 7.18
CA VAL A 54 6.18 -0.98 8.50
C VAL A 54 6.71 -2.37 8.86
N PRO A 55 7.60 -2.48 9.86
CA PRO A 55 8.08 -3.78 10.33
C PRO A 55 6.94 -4.73 10.69
N SER A 56 7.03 -6.00 10.29
CA SER A 56 6.04 -7.05 10.60
C SER A 56 5.76 -7.16 12.10
N GLN A 57 6.78 -6.98 12.93
CA GLN A 57 6.70 -6.98 14.40
C GLN A 57 5.76 -5.92 14.98
N LEU A 58 5.51 -4.83 14.25
CA LEU A 58 4.56 -3.78 14.64
C LEU A 58 3.14 -4.06 14.12
N GLN A 59 2.99 -4.88 13.08
CA GLN A 59 1.68 -5.23 12.51
C GLN A 59 0.91 -6.18 13.43
N ASP A 60 1.60 -7.12 14.10
CA ASP A 60 0.99 -8.06 15.05
C ASP A 60 0.40 -7.36 16.29
N LYS A 61 0.87 -6.16 16.63
CA LYS A 61 0.40 -5.42 17.81
C LYS A 61 -0.96 -4.76 17.62
N ASN A 62 -1.36 -4.51 16.37
CA ASN A 62 -2.69 -3.95 16.07
C ASN A 62 -3.79 -5.02 15.92
N ASN A 63 -3.42 -6.31 15.81
CA ASN A 63 -4.37 -7.42 15.72
C ASN A 63 -4.70 -8.09 17.06
N LYS A 64 -4.08 -7.67 18.18
CA LYS A 64 -4.37 -8.18 19.54
C LYS A 64 -5.28 -7.25 20.35
N GLY A 65 -6.19 -6.55 19.68
CA GLY A 65 -7.08 -5.56 20.30
C GLY A 65 -8.56 -5.94 20.36
N GLN A 66 -8.99 -7.15 19.95
CA GLN A 66 -10.40 -7.51 20.05
C GLN A 66 -10.67 -9.03 20.00
N THR A 67 -10.64 -9.71 21.16
CA THR A 67 -11.76 -10.58 21.58
C THR A 67 -11.76 -10.69 23.12
N PRO A 68 -12.93 -10.57 23.78
CA PRO A 68 -13.06 -10.60 25.24
C PRO A 68 -12.93 -12.03 25.77
N GLY A 69 -12.63 -12.16 27.07
CA GLY A 69 -12.50 -13.45 27.75
C GLY A 69 -13.72 -14.35 27.61
N THR A 70 -13.43 -15.64 27.53
CA THR A 70 -14.32 -16.71 27.97
C THR A 70 -13.49 -17.62 28.87
N GLU A 71 -13.87 -17.65 30.14
CA GLU A 71 -13.69 -18.80 31.03
C GLU A 71 -14.19 -20.07 30.33
N GLU A 72 -13.49 -21.19 30.53
CA GLU A 72 -14.05 -22.47 31.02
C GLU A 72 -13.03 -23.61 30.82
N GLY A 73 -12.81 -24.39 31.89
CA GLY A 73 -12.14 -25.71 31.88
C GLY A 73 -10.98 -25.87 32.84
#